data_AF-A0A9N9ECY2-F1
#
_entry.id   AF-A0A9N9ECY2-F1
#
_cell.length_a   1.000
_cell.length_b   1.000
_cell.length_c   1.000
_cell.angle_alpha   90.00
_cell.angle_beta   90.00
_cell.angle_gamma   90.00
#
_symmetry.space_group_name_H-M   'P 1'
#
loop_
_entity.id
_entity.type
_entity.pdbx_description
1 polymer ?
#
loop_
_entity_poly.entity_id
_entity_poly.type
_entity_poly.pdbx_seq_one_letter_code
_entity_poly.pdbx_strand_id
1 'polypeptide(L)'
;MSESRTELLAWLNDLLQISYTKVEQCGTGAAYCQIIDSVYGDVQMNKVKFVAKHEYEYVANYKVLQSAFDKHKVDKTIPVERLVKCKFQDNLEFLQWMKRYWDTYYPGGPYDAAARRNTTAGPMKTVSGGGVARTMQKRTTPTSSVGRVPTSGLHDSGQLNELSKENLELKQTIDGLEKERDFYFGKLRDIEIMVQQRIDIEPDNQLLKDIQAILYSTEDGFEVPPEQEAGYDDETF
;
A
#
# COMPACT_ATOMS: atom_id res chain seq x y z
N MET A 1 23.39 -19.53 -1.08
CA MET A 1 22.23 -19.89 -0.23
C MET A 1 21.06 -19.03 -0.68
N SER A 2 19.84 -19.56 -0.80
CA SER A 2 18.68 -18.69 -1.02
C SER A 2 18.34 -18.00 0.28
N GLU A 3 18.29 -16.67 0.29
CA GLU A 3 17.86 -15.91 1.46
C GLU A 3 16.40 -16.25 1.79
N SER A 4 16.11 -16.38 3.08
CA SER A 4 14.77 -16.65 3.57
C SER A 4 13.88 -15.41 3.41
N ARG A 5 12.56 -15.61 3.33
CA ARG A 5 11.58 -14.51 3.20
C ARG A 5 11.76 -13.43 4.28
N THR A 6 12.10 -13.85 5.49
CA THR A 6 12.23 -12.97 6.66
C THR A 6 13.48 -12.11 6.53
N GLU A 7 14.59 -12.71 6.09
CA GLU A 7 15.84 -11.98 5.83
C GLU A 7 15.69 -10.99 4.68
N LEU A 8 14.97 -11.36 3.61
CA LEU A 8 14.71 -10.47 2.48
C LEU A 8 13.87 -9.26 2.88
N LEU A 9 12.81 -9.46 3.67
CA LEU A 9 11.99 -8.36 4.17
C LEU A 9 12.77 -7.48 5.16
N ALA A 10 13.57 -8.08 6.05
CA ALA A 10 14.42 -7.33 6.97
C ALA A 10 15.43 -6.45 6.21
N TRP A 11 16.13 -7.02 5.22
CA TRP A 11 17.03 -6.27 4.35
C TRP A 11 16.32 -5.14 3.59
N LEU A 12 15.15 -5.44 3.01
CA LEU A 12 14.39 -4.46 2.25
C LEU A 12 13.94 -3.30 3.13
N ASN A 13 13.46 -3.60 4.34
CA ASN A 13 13.01 -2.62 5.32
C ASN A 13 14.16 -1.74 5.81
N ASP A 14 15.34 -2.32 6.05
CA ASP A 14 16.54 -1.60 6.46
C ASP A 14 17.07 -0.69 5.34
N LEU A 15 17.24 -1.22 4.13
CA LEU A 15 17.74 -0.48 2.97
C LEU A 15 16.83 0.69 2.59
N LEU A 16 15.51 0.46 2.58
CA LEU A 16 14.54 1.43 2.09
C LEU A 16 13.89 2.26 3.20
N GLN A 17 14.16 1.97 4.47
CA GLN A 17 13.45 2.59 5.61
C GLN A 17 11.93 2.49 5.44
N ILE A 18 11.43 1.27 5.24
CA ILE A 18 10.00 0.94 5.12
C ILE A 18 9.62 -0.17 6.11
N SER A 19 8.32 -0.40 6.28
CA SER A 19 7.77 -1.39 7.22
C SER A 19 6.91 -2.42 6.50
N TYR A 20 7.50 -3.19 5.57
CA TYR A 20 6.80 -4.30 4.93
C TYR A 20 6.78 -5.53 5.85
N THR A 21 5.60 -6.14 5.96
CA THR A 21 5.35 -7.37 6.73
C THR A 21 5.09 -8.56 5.81
N LYS A 22 4.73 -8.31 4.55
CA LYS A 22 4.37 -9.30 3.54
C LYS A 22 5.14 -9.05 2.24
N VAL A 23 5.59 -10.10 1.57
CA VAL A 23 6.34 -10.00 0.31
C VAL A 23 5.46 -9.46 -0.82
N GLU A 24 4.16 -9.73 -0.75
CA GLU A 24 3.11 -9.27 -1.64
C GLU A 24 3.06 -7.74 -1.76
N GLN A 25 3.46 -7.01 -0.72
CA GLN A 25 3.54 -5.54 -0.74
C GLN A 25 4.56 -5.02 -1.76
N CYS A 26 5.54 -5.84 -2.16
CA CYS A 26 6.49 -5.51 -3.22
C CYS A 26 5.84 -5.51 -4.62
N GLY A 27 4.66 -6.13 -4.79
CA GLY A 27 3.93 -6.19 -6.05
C GLY A 27 3.46 -4.83 -6.59
N THR A 28 3.52 -3.79 -5.75
CA THR A 28 3.26 -2.39 -6.15
C THR A 28 4.34 -1.83 -7.10
N GLY A 29 5.51 -2.47 -7.17
CA GLY A 29 6.65 -2.04 -7.99
C GLY A 29 7.46 -0.86 -7.44
N ALA A 30 6.96 -0.15 -6.43
CA ALA A 30 7.62 1.04 -5.87
C ALA A 30 8.94 0.68 -5.17
N ALA A 31 8.92 -0.38 -4.34
CA ALA A 31 10.12 -0.87 -3.66
C ALA A 31 11.21 -1.28 -4.67
N TYR A 32 10.84 -1.97 -5.75
CA TYR A 32 11.78 -2.39 -6.80
C TYR A 32 12.43 -1.20 -7.52
N CYS A 33 11.65 -0.14 -7.81
CA CYS A 33 12.23 1.09 -8.37
C CYS A 33 13.28 1.69 -7.43
N GLN A 34 12.99 1.69 -6.13
CA GLN A 34 13.88 2.24 -5.12
C GLN A 34 15.14 1.40 -4.88
N ILE A 35 15.06 0.06 -5.00
CA ILE A 35 16.24 -0.81 -4.96
C ILE A 35 17.20 -0.47 -6.10
N ILE A 36 16.69 -0.36 -7.34
CA ILE A 36 17.52 0.00 -8.50
C ILE A 36 18.05 1.41 -8.38
N ASP A 37 17.25 2.30 -7.80
CA ASP A 37 17.68 3.66 -7.50
C ASP A 37 18.85 3.70 -6.53
N SER A 38 18.92 2.79 -5.56
CA SER A 38 20.08 2.70 -4.68
C SER A 38 21.36 2.27 -5.39
N VAL A 39 21.25 1.52 -6.49
CA VAL A 39 22.40 1.08 -7.29
C VAL A 39 22.89 2.20 -8.22
N TYR A 40 21.98 2.86 -8.93
CA TYR A 40 22.33 3.79 -10.01
C TYR A 40 22.08 5.27 -9.71
N GLY A 41 21.16 5.60 -8.80
CA GLY A 41 20.80 6.96 -8.39
C GLY A 41 20.02 7.79 -9.42
N ASP A 42 19.76 7.25 -10.61
CA ASP A 42 19.20 7.98 -11.76
C ASP A 42 17.79 7.51 -12.18
N VAL A 43 17.12 6.73 -11.32
CA VAL A 43 15.73 6.32 -11.52
C VAL A 43 14.82 7.55 -11.39
N GLN A 44 13.77 7.61 -12.20
CA GLN A 44 12.78 8.69 -12.18
C GLN A 44 11.83 8.56 -10.98
N MET A 45 12.35 8.77 -9.77
CA MET A 45 11.64 8.62 -8.50
C MET A 45 10.42 9.54 -8.37
N ASN A 46 10.43 10.68 -9.06
CA ASN A 46 9.29 11.60 -9.16
C ASN A 46 8.08 11.01 -9.90
N LYS A 47 8.27 9.97 -10.71
CA LYS A 47 7.19 9.26 -11.41
C LYS A 47 6.73 8.01 -10.65
N VAL A 48 7.45 7.62 -9.60
CA VAL A 48 7.12 6.44 -8.79
C VAL A 48 6.02 6.79 -7.80
N LYS A 49 4.96 6.00 -7.81
CA LYS A 49 3.82 6.10 -6.90
C LYS A 49 4.07 5.20 -5.68
N PHE A 50 4.52 5.79 -4.57
CA PHE A 50 4.79 5.08 -3.32
C PHE A 50 3.54 4.66 -2.55
N VAL A 51 2.44 5.40 -2.72
CA VAL A 51 1.13 5.11 -2.09
C VAL A 51 0.13 4.62 -3.15
N ALA A 52 0.59 3.73 -4.03
CA ALA A 52 -0.25 3.12 -5.06
C ALA A 52 -1.25 2.15 -4.43
N LYS A 53 -2.51 2.21 -4.85
CA LYS A 53 -3.59 1.32 -4.36
C LYS A 53 -4.21 0.46 -5.46
N HIS A 54 -4.09 0.90 -6.71
CA HIS A 54 -4.72 0.23 -7.84
C HIS A 54 -3.69 -0.37 -8.81
N GLU A 55 -4.04 -1.46 -9.49
CA GLU A 55 -3.12 -2.18 -10.38
C GLU A 55 -2.56 -1.30 -11.52
N TYR A 56 -3.36 -0.39 -12.07
CA TYR A 56 -2.89 0.52 -13.12
C TYR A 56 -1.76 1.45 -12.63
N GLU A 57 -1.72 1.74 -11.33
CA GLU A 57 -0.64 2.50 -10.69
C GLU A 57 0.61 1.64 -10.52
N TYR A 58 0.44 0.35 -10.21
CA TYR A 58 1.55 -0.61 -10.17
C TYR A 58 2.19 -0.75 -11.55
N VAL A 59 1.37 -0.86 -12.60
CA VAL A 59 1.84 -0.88 -13.99
C VAL A 59 2.65 0.38 -14.32
N ALA A 60 2.23 1.56 -13.84
CA ALA A 60 3.00 2.79 -14.03
C ALA A 60 4.39 2.71 -13.34
N ASN A 61 4.47 2.17 -12.12
CA ASN A 61 5.74 1.92 -11.43
C ASN A 61 6.61 0.92 -12.22
N TYR A 62 6.04 -0.16 -12.73
CA TYR A 62 6.79 -1.12 -13.55
C TYR A 62 7.31 -0.54 -14.85
N LYS A 63 6.62 0.43 -15.46
CA LYS A 63 7.17 1.17 -16.63
C LYS A 63 8.40 2.00 -16.26
N VAL A 64 8.42 2.60 -15.08
CA VAL A 64 9.61 3.31 -14.56
C VAL A 64 10.75 2.32 -14.35
N LEU A 65 10.46 1.15 -13.75
CA LEU A 65 11.43 0.09 -13.55
C LEU A 65 12.02 -0.45 -14.86
N GLN A 66 11.16 -0.75 -15.85
CA GLN A 66 11.56 -1.19 -17.18
C GLN A 66 12.47 -0.16 -17.87
N SER A 67 12.10 1.12 -17.79
CA SER A 67 12.93 2.20 -18.34
C SER A 67 14.32 2.26 -17.71
N ALA A 68 14.43 1.96 -16.40
CA ALA A 68 15.71 1.88 -15.72
C ALA A 68 16.52 0.65 -16.15
N PHE A 69 15.87 -0.51 -16.32
CA PHE A 69 16.51 -1.74 -16.81
C PHE A 69 17.06 -1.58 -18.23
N ASP A 70 16.27 -0.99 -19.13
CA ASP A 70 16.68 -0.75 -20.51
C ASP A 70 17.88 0.21 -20.57
N LYS A 71 17.85 1.27 -19.75
CA LYS A 71 18.92 2.27 -19.68
C LYS A 71 20.25 1.66 -19.23
N HIS A 72 20.20 0.77 -18.24
CA HIS A 72 21.38 0.12 -17.67
C HIS A 72 21.68 -1.26 -18.27
N LYS A 73 20.95 -1.65 -19.32
CA LYS A 73 21.09 -2.92 -20.06
C LYS A 73 21.03 -4.14 -19.15
N VAL A 74 20.08 -4.15 -18.23
CA VAL A 74 19.84 -5.26 -17.32
C VAL A 74 19.11 -6.38 -18.07
N ASP A 75 19.81 -7.48 -18.35
CA ASP A 75 19.28 -8.65 -19.07
C ASP A 75 18.38 -9.51 -18.17
N LYS A 76 17.25 -8.93 -17.74
CA LYS A 76 16.21 -9.60 -16.97
C LYS A 76 14.83 -9.13 -17.42
N THR A 77 14.07 -10.05 -17.98
CA THR A 77 12.65 -9.82 -18.28
C THR A 77 11.86 -9.69 -16.98
N ILE A 78 11.13 -8.58 -16.84
CA ILE A 78 10.24 -8.32 -15.71
C ILE A 78 8.84 -8.87 -16.04
N PRO A 79 8.34 -9.91 -15.34
CA PRO A 79 7.01 -10.48 -15.60
C PRO A 79 5.90 -9.61 -14.97
N VAL A 80 5.68 -8.42 -15.53
CA VAL A 80 4.78 -7.38 -14.97
C VAL A 80 3.38 -7.94 -14.68
N GLU A 81 2.76 -8.66 -15.61
CA GLU A 81 1.41 -9.22 -15.46
C GLU A 81 1.25 -10.19 -14.27
N ARG A 82 2.34 -10.84 -13.87
CA ARG A 82 2.36 -11.77 -12.72
C ARG A 82 2.62 -11.01 -11.42
N LEU A 83 3.53 -10.04 -11.45
CA LEU A 83 3.94 -9.28 -10.28
C LEU A 83 2.87 -8.31 -9.79
N VAL A 84 2.18 -7.62 -10.71
CA VAL A 84 1.12 -6.64 -10.37
C VAL A 84 -0.06 -7.27 -9.63
N LYS A 85 -0.29 -8.58 -9.81
CA LYS A 85 -1.32 -9.35 -9.08
C LYS A 85 -0.96 -9.62 -7.62
N CYS A 86 0.20 -9.12 -7.15
CA CYS A 86 0.67 -9.23 -5.78
C CYS A 86 0.71 -10.67 -5.25
N LYS A 87 0.92 -11.66 -6.14
CA LYS A 87 1.04 -13.07 -5.74
C LYS A 87 2.37 -13.32 -5.03
N PHE A 88 2.33 -14.09 -3.95
CA PHE A 88 3.49 -14.39 -3.11
C PHE A 88 4.66 -14.98 -3.89
N GLN A 89 4.44 -16.07 -4.66
CA GLN A 89 5.52 -16.82 -5.31
C GLN A 89 6.25 -15.99 -6.37
N ASP A 90 5.49 -15.24 -7.18
CA ASP A 90 6.03 -14.36 -8.22
C ASP A 90 6.87 -13.23 -7.61
N ASN A 91 6.35 -12.59 -6.56
CA ASN A 91 7.06 -11.51 -5.89
C ASN A 91 8.28 -11.99 -5.11
N LEU A 92 8.21 -13.17 -4.47
CA LEU A 92 9.35 -13.75 -3.77
C LEU A 92 10.50 -14.08 -4.73
N GLU A 93 10.21 -14.71 -5.86
CA GLU A 93 11.21 -15.05 -6.86
C GLU A 93 11.88 -13.79 -7.43
N PHE A 94 11.10 -12.75 -7.71
CA PHE A 94 11.62 -11.49 -8.21
C PHE A 94 12.42 -10.71 -7.17
N LEU A 95 11.97 -10.70 -5.91
CA LEU A 95 12.70 -10.09 -4.79
C LEU A 95 14.04 -10.77 -4.53
N GLN A 96 14.10 -12.11 -4.57
CA GLN A 96 15.36 -12.86 -4.48
C GLN A 96 16.33 -12.50 -5.60
N TRP A 97 15.82 -12.34 -6.82
CA TRP A 97 16.65 -11.91 -7.94
C TRP A 97 17.15 -10.47 -7.75
N MET A 98 16.28 -9.55 -7.30
CA MET A 98 16.63 -8.17 -6.99
C MET A 98 17.72 -8.08 -5.92
N LYS A 99 17.66 -8.90 -4.88
CA LYS A 99 18.67 -8.95 -3.83
C LYS A 99 20.04 -9.37 -4.39
N ARG A 100 20.10 -10.46 -5.15
CA ARG A 100 21.36 -10.92 -5.78
C ARG A 100 21.93 -9.88 -6.73
N TYR A 101 21.05 -9.22 -7.48
CA TYR A 101 21.43 -8.13 -8.38
C TYR A 101 22.04 -6.97 -7.58
N TRP A 102 21.36 -6.53 -6.53
CA TRP A 102 21.84 -5.47 -5.64
C TRP A 102 23.19 -5.82 -5.02
N ASP A 103 23.37 -7.03 -4.48
CA ASP A 103 24.65 -7.47 -3.89
C ASP A 103 25.81 -7.44 -4.88
N THR A 104 25.53 -7.64 -6.17
CA THR A 104 26.55 -7.69 -7.23
C THR A 104 26.93 -6.30 -7.72
N TYR A 105 25.96 -5.39 -7.84
CA TYR A 105 26.13 -4.12 -8.54
C TYR A 105 26.14 -2.89 -7.63
N TYR A 106 25.76 -3.02 -6.36
CA TYR A 106 25.77 -1.90 -5.44
C TYR A 106 27.22 -1.40 -5.22
N PRO A 107 27.53 -0.14 -5.58
CA PRO A 107 28.91 0.36 -5.57
C PRO A 107 29.47 0.58 -4.15
N GLY A 108 28.63 0.44 -3.12
CA GLY A 108 28.95 0.86 -1.76
C GLY A 108 28.83 2.37 -1.60
N GLY A 109 28.04 2.82 -0.63
CA GLY A 109 27.86 4.24 -0.34
C GLY A 109 26.69 4.49 0.61
N PRO A 110 26.53 5.70 1.16
CA PRO A 110 25.32 6.05 1.89
C PRO A 110 24.16 6.27 0.90
N TYR A 111 23.06 5.53 1.05
CA TYR A 111 21.81 5.75 0.32
C TYR A 111 20.73 6.24 1.28
N ASP A 112 20.23 7.46 1.06
CA ASP A 112 19.10 8.01 1.84
C ASP A 112 17.78 7.74 1.11
N ALA A 113 17.14 6.63 1.50
CA ALA A 113 15.88 6.19 0.93
C ALA A 113 14.73 7.19 1.19
N ALA A 114 14.62 7.73 2.41
CA ALA A 114 13.55 8.66 2.77
C ALA A 114 13.64 9.96 1.96
N ALA A 115 14.85 10.52 1.81
CA ALA A 115 15.05 11.73 1.02
C ALA A 115 14.68 11.51 -0.46
N ARG A 116 15.06 10.36 -1.04
CA ARG A 116 14.73 10.02 -2.45
C ARG A 116 13.22 9.90 -2.69
N ARG A 117 12.45 9.37 -1.73
CA ARG A 117 10.97 9.33 -1.83
C ARG A 117 10.33 10.71 -1.78
N ASN A 118 10.91 11.63 -1.00
CA ASN A 118 10.37 12.97 -0.81
C ASN A 118 10.75 13.95 -1.94
N THR A 119 11.40 13.47 -3.01
CA THR A 119 11.74 14.28 -4.21
C THR A 119 10.52 14.67 -5.06
N THR A 120 9.31 14.34 -4.62
CA THR A 120 8.08 14.99 -5.11
C THR A 120 8.09 16.51 -4.85
N ALA A 121 9.00 17.00 -4.00
CA ALA A 121 9.29 18.42 -3.81
C ALA A 121 10.57 18.88 -4.56
N GLY A 122 10.46 19.00 -5.89
CA GLY A 122 11.36 19.85 -6.70
C GLY A 122 12.72 19.25 -7.08
N PRO A 123 13.37 19.78 -8.13
CA PRO A 123 14.57 19.20 -8.72
C PRO A 123 15.76 19.29 -7.75
N MET A 124 16.41 18.15 -7.55
CA MET A 124 17.71 18.04 -6.90
C MET A 124 18.70 18.96 -7.63
N LYS A 125 19.11 20.03 -6.97
CA LYS A 125 20.19 20.91 -7.44
C LYS A 125 21.47 20.09 -7.47
N THR A 126 21.96 19.85 -8.68
CA THR A 126 23.36 19.52 -8.90
C THR A 126 24.21 20.70 -8.41
N VAL A 127 25.17 20.39 -7.54
CA VAL A 127 26.22 21.33 -7.15
C VAL A 127 27.14 21.50 -8.37
N SER A 128 27.05 22.66 -9.02
CA SER A 128 28.10 23.20 -9.90
C SER A 128 27.89 24.71 -10.01
N GLY A 129 28.73 25.47 -9.33
CA GLY A 129 28.65 26.91 -9.26
C GLY A 129 29.19 27.61 -10.52
N GLY A 130 28.62 28.80 -10.77
CA GLY A 130 29.32 29.92 -11.39
C GLY A 130 28.86 30.31 -12.79
N GLY A 131 28.14 31.44 -12.90
CA GLY A 131 28.37 32.33 -14.04
C GLY A 131 27.19 33.10 -14.66
N VAL A 132 26.92 34.28 -14.09
CA VAL A 132 26.59 35.57 -14.76
C VAL A 132 25.28 35.74 -15.56
N ALA A 133 24.48 36.68 -15.04
CA ALA A 133 23.28 37.29 -15.62
C ALA A 133 23.52 38.06 -16.94
N ARG A 134 22.51 38.11 -17.84
CA ARG A 134 22.26 39.25 -18.74
C ARG A 134 20.76 39.39 -19.09
N THR A 135 20.29 40.62 -18.90
CA THR A 135 18.96 41.20 -19.20
C THR A 135 18.83 41.56 -20.69
N MET A 136 17.65 41.42 -21.33
CA MET A 136 17.08 42.47 -22.20
C MET A 136 15.60 42.23 -22.64
N GLN A 137 14.82 43.30 -22.48
CA GLN A 137 13.53 43.77 -23.06
C GLN A 137 13.40 43.63 -24.61
N LYS A 138 12.27 43.77 -25.37
CA LYS A 138 10.85 44.25 -25.22
C LYS A 138 10.13 44.20 -26.61
N ARG A 139 8.79 44.09 -26.66
CA ARG A 139 7.75 44.73 -27.57
C ARG A 139 6.49 43.82 -27.71
N THR A 140 5.29 44.14 -27.22
CA THR A 140 4.18 45.09 -27.60
C THR A 140 3.28 44.70 -28.81
N THR A 141 2.13 44.04 -28.50
CA THR A 141 0.68 44.27 -28.88
C THR A 141 0.21 44.49 -30.34
N PRO A 142 -1.10 44.39 -30.70
CA PRO A 142 -2.33 43.82 -30.06
C PRO A 142 -3.24 42.95 -31.00
N THR A 143 -4.28 42.25 -30.49
CA THR A 143 -5.68 42.32 -31.01
C THR A 143 -6.65 41.25 -30.44
N SER A 144 -7.86 41.72 -30.13
CA SER A 144 -9.20 41.10 -30.15
C SER A 144 -9.52 39.87 -29.29
N SER A 145 -10.27 40.17 -28.23
CA SER A 145 -11.19 39.32 -27.48
C SER A 145 -12.34 38.75 -28.34
N VAL A 146 -12.52 37.43 -28.30
CA VAL A 146 -13.84 36.78 -28.36
C VAL A 146 -13.84 35.68 -27.31
N GLY A 147 -14.67 35.86 -26.29
CA GLY A 147 -14.81 34.92 -25.19
C GLY A 147 -15.38 33.59 -25.68
N ARG A 148 -14.63 32.51 -25.42
CA ARG A 148 -15.13 31.14 -25.50
C ARG A 148 -15.22 30.61 -24.08
N VAL A 149 -16.45 30.53 -23.57
CA VAL A 149 -16.80 29.76 -22.38
C VAL A 149 -16.33 28.31 -22.61
N PRO A 150 -15.46 27.73 -21.77
CA PRO A 150 -15.21 26.31 -21.83
C PRO A 150 -16.41 25.62 -21.18
N THR A 151 -17.20 24.95 -22.00
CA THR A 151 -18.10 23.89 -21.54
C THR A 151 -17.23 22.78 -20.93
N SER A 152 -17.04 22.85 -19.62
CA SER A 152 -16.50 21.78 -18.79
C SER A 152 -17.69 21.07 -18.16
N GLY A 153 -18.20 20.05 -18.83
CA GLY A 153 -19.38 19.32 -18.37
C GLY A 153 -19.57 17.96 -19.04
N LEU A 154 -18.52 17.39 -19.64
CA LEU A 154 -18.60 16.10 -20.32
C LEU A 154 -17.37 15.21 -20.09
N HIS A 155 -16.76 15.28 -18.90
CA HIS A 155 -15.68 14.37 -18.49
C HIS A 155 -15.95 13.68 -17.14
N ASP A 156 -17.18 13.76 -16.61
CA ASP A 156 -17.52 13.23 -15.29
C ASP A 156 -18.58 12.12 -15.32
N SER A 157 -18.90 11.54 -16.48
CA SER A 157 -19.81 10.38 -16.55
C SER A 157 -19.06 9.05 -16.43
N GLY A 158 -17.82 9.00 -16.93
CA GLY A 158 -16.94 7.83 -16.82
C GLY A 158 -16.43 7.61 -15.39
N GLN A 159 -15.90 8.67 -14.76
CA GLN A 159 -15.46 8.61 -13.36
C GLN A 159 -16.64 8.33 -12.41
N LEU A 160 -17.79 8.98 -12.59
CA LEU A 160 -18.95 8.76 -11.72
C LEU A 160 -19.51 7.32 -11.81
N ASN A 161 -19.50 6.72 -13.01
CA ASN A 161 -19.86 5.31 -13.17
C ASN A 161 -18.83 4.36 -12.55
N GLU A 162 -17.54 4.70 -12.62
CA GLU A 162 -16.44 3.91 -12.06
C GLU A 162 -16.40 3.98 -10.53
N LEU A 163 -16.58 5.18 -9.95
CA LEU A 163 -16.76 5.38 -8.50
C LEU A 163 -18.04 4.69 -7.98
N SER A 164 -19.10 4.64 -8.79
CA SER A 164 -20.33 3.94 -8.42
C SER A 164 -20.12 2.42 -8.39
N LYS A 165 -19.31 1.88 -9.31
CA LYS A 165 -18.94 0.47 -9.34
C LYS A 165 -18.04 0.08 -8.17
N GLU A 166 -17.05 0.92 -7.84
CA GLU A 166 -16.16 0.70 -6.69
C GLU A 166 -16.93 0.76 -5.36
N ASN A 167 -17.86 1.72 -5.23
CA ASN A 167 -18.76 1.75 -4.07
C ASN A 167 -19.61 0.48 -3.96
N LEU A 168 -20.06 -0.08 -5.08
CA LEU A 168 -20.84 -1.31 -5.06
C LEU A 168 -19.99 -2.51 -4.62
N GLU A 169 -18.76 -2.61 -5.11
CA GLU A 169 -17.83 -3.70 -4.76
C GLU A 169 -17.36 -3.62 -3.30
N LEU A 170 -17.06 -2.42 -2.81
CA LEU A 170 -16.74 -2.17 -1.40
C LEU A 170 -17.94 -2.51 -0.51
N LYS A 171 -19.16 -2.13 -0.91
CA LYS A 171 -20.38 -2.50 -0.18
C LYS A 171 -20.57 -4.01 -0.12
N GLN A 172 -20.32 -4.73 -1.21
CA GLN A 172 -20.39 -6.20 -1.23
C GLN A 172 -19.32 -6.83 -0.33
N THR A 173 -18.12 -6.28 -0.32
CA THR A 173 -17.03 -6.76 0.55
C THR A 173 -17.35 -6.51 2.03
N ILE A 174 -17.83 -5.31 2.36
CA ILE A 174 -18.27 -4.97 3.72
C ILE A 174 -19.41 -5.88 4.15
N ASP A 175 -20.44 -6.08 3.34
CA ASP A 175 -21.56 -6.99 3.64
C ASP A 175 -21.08 -8.43 3.88
N GLY A 176 -20.09 -8.90 3.10
CA GLY A 176 -19.44 -10.19 3.34
C GLY A 176 -18.70 -10.25 4.69
N LEU A 177 -17.91 -9.23 5.00
CA LEU A 177 -17.16 -9.12 6.25
C LEU A 177 -18.08 -8.94 7.48
N GLU A 178 -19.19 -8.22 7.34
CA GLU A 178 -20.18 -8.05 8.39
C GLU A 178 -20.88 -9.39 8.70
N LYS A 179 -21.22 -10.17 7.67
CA LYS A 179 -21.75 -11.53 7.86
C LYS A 179 -20.75 -12.45 8.55
N GLU A 180 -19.47 -12.39 8.17
CA GLU A 180 -18.42 -13.16 8.85
C GLU A 180 -18.24 -12.71 10.30
N ARG A 181 -18.18 -11.39 10.55
CA ARG A 181 -18.12 -10.82 11.91
C ARG A 181 -19.30 -11.30 12.76
N ASP A 182 -20.52 -11.19 12.26
CA ASP A 182 -21.73 -11.56 12.99
C ASP A 182 -21.80 -13.07 13.22
N PHE A 183 -21.32 -13.87 12.26
CA PHE A 183 -21.21 -15.32 12.41
C PHE A 183 -20.24 -15.72 13.53
N TYR A 184 -19.07 -15.09 13.61
CA TYR A 184 -18.10 -15.37 14.68
C TYR A 184 -18.56 -14.80 16.03
N PHE A 185 -19.15 -13.61 16.03
CA PHE A 185 -19.73 -13.00 17.23
C PHE A 185 -20.85 -13.85 17.81
N GLY A 186 -21.79 -14.33 16.98
CA GLY A 186 -22.88 -15.21 17.41
C GLY A 186 -22.36 -16.50 18.07
N LYS A 187 -21.33 -17.14 17.50
CA LYS A 187 -20.69 -18.31 18.12
C LYS A 187 -20.07 -18.00 19.48
N LEU A 188 -19.38 -16.86 19.60
CA LEU A 188 -18.79 -16.44 20.87
C LEU A 188 -19.86 -16.10 21.91
N ARG A 189 -20.98 -15.50 21.49
CA ARG A 189 -22.13 -15.21 22.35
C ARG A 189 -22.82 -16.47 22.84
N ASP A 190 -23.01 -17.48 21.98
CA ASP A 190 -23.56 -18.77 22.38
C ASP A 190 -22.66 -19.45 23.42
N ILE A 191 -21.34 -19.44 23.21
CA ILE A 191 -20.35 -19.97 24.15
C ILE A 191 -20.42 -19.18 25.48
N GLU A 192 -20.52 -17.86 25.44
CA GLU A 192 -20.62 -17.01 26.62
C GLU A 192 -21.86 -17.36 27.45
N ILE A 193 -23.03 -17.51 26.83
CA ILE A 193 -24.27 -17.90 27.52
C ILE A 193 -24.09 -19.28 28.18
N MET A 194 -23.50 -20.24 27.47
CA MET A 194 -23.26 -21.57 28.01
C MET A 194 -22.31 -21.54 29.22
N VAL A 195 -21.27 -20.71 29.17
CA VAL A 195 -20.31 -20.55 30.28
C VAL A 195 -20.97 -19.87 31.48
N GLN A 196 -21.74 -18.79 31.27
CA GLN A 196 -22.48 -18.09 32.34
C GLN A 196 -23.48 -19.03 33.04
N GLN A 197 -24.28 -19.78 32.29
CA GLN A 197 -25.23 -20.74 32.88
C GLN A 197 -24.54 -21.84 33.70
N ARG A 198 -23.34 -22.26 33.29
CA ARG A 198 -22.56 -23.29 34.00
C ARG A 198 -21.85 -22.74 35.23
N ILE A 199 -21.36 -21.50 35.19
CA ILE A 199 -20.61 -20.90 36.29
C ILE A 199 -21.50 -20.63 37.51
N ASP A 200 -22.78 -20.35 37.30
CA ASP A 200 -23.78 -20.21 38.37
C ASP A 200 -24.00 -21.52 39.14
N ILE A 201 -23.79 -22.66 38.47
CA ILE A 201 -23.95 -24.00 39.05
C ILE A 201 -22.63 -24.51 39.66
N GLU A 202 -21.50 -24.23 39.00
CA GLU A 202 -20.16 -24.68 39.37
C GLU A 202 -19.18 -23.49 39.52
N PRO A 203 -19.33 -22.65 40.57
CA PRO A 203 -18.58 -21.41 40.72
C PRO A 203 -17.08 -21.60 40.93
N ASP A 204 -16.63 -22.80 41.30
CA ASP A 204 -15.22 -23.12 41.56
C ASP A 204 -14.51 -23.76 40.35
N ASN A 205 -15.21 -23.95 39.22
CA ASN A 205 -14.64 -24.58 38.04
C ASN A 205 -13.65 -23.63 37.33
N GLN A 206 -12.36 -23.94 37.43
CA GLN A 206 -11.27 -23.12 36.88
C GLN A 206 -11.33 -23.00 35.36
N LEU A 207 -11.74 -24.05 34.64
CA LEU A 207 -11.84 -24.02 33.18
C LEU A 207 -12.88 -22.99 32.71
N LEU A 208 -14.02 -22.88 33.39
CA LEU A 208 -15.06 -21.90 33.06
C LEU A 208 -14.56 -20.47 33.28
N LYS A 209 -13.82 -20.24 34.37
CA LYS A 209 -13.19 -18.93 34.66
C LYS A 209 -12.15 -18.55 33.62
N ASP A 210 -11.33 -19.49 33.17
CA ASP A 210 -10.30 -19.23 32.16
C ASP A 210 -10.95 -18.90 30.79
N ILE A 211 -12.02 -19.60 30.40
CA ILE A 211 -12.78 -19.29 29.19
C ILE A 211 -13.41 -17.89 29.29
N GLN A 212 -14.01 -17.56 30.44
CA GLN A 212 -14.60 -16.24 30.69
C GLN A 212 -13.54 -15.12 30.60
N ALA A 213 -12.35 -15.35 31.14
CA ALA A 213 -11.24 -14.40 31.06
C ALA A 213 -10.79 -14.15 29.62
N ILE A 214 -10.81 -15.18 28.75
CA ILE A 214 -10.52 -15.02 27.31
C ILE A 214 -11.61 -14.19 26.63
N LEU A 215 -12.89 -14.52 26.88
CA LEU A 215 -14.03 -13.83 26.26
C LEU A 215 -14.11 -12.34 26.64
N TYR A 216 -13.67 -11.98 27.85
CA TYR A 216 -13.64 -10.59 28.35
C TYR A 216 -12.27 -9.93 28.27
N SER A 217 -11.26 -10.59 27.73
CA SER A 217 -9.98 -9.95 27.49
C SER A 217 -10.13 -8.86 26.43
N THR A 218 -9.60 -7.67 26.71
CA THR A 218 -9.54 -6.56 25.77
C THR A 218 -8.08 -6.29 25.39
N GLU A 219 -7.81 -6.08 24.10
CA GLU A 219 -6.54 -5.50 23.65
C GLU A 219 -6.58 -3.98 23.74
N ASP A 220 -5.43 -3.36 23.99
CA ASP A 220 -5.25 -1.90 24.11
C ASP A 220 -5.73 -1.22 22.81
N GLY A 221 -6.91 -0.59 22.85
CA GLY A 221 -7.58 0.03 21.70
C GLY A 221 -8.89 -0.63 21.22
N PHE A 222 -9.28 -1.77 21.80
CA PHE A 222 -10.61 -2.38 21.66
C PHE A 222 -11.37 -2.26 22.99
N GLU A 223 -11.62 -1.03 23.43
CA GLU A 223 -12.61 -0.80 24.50
C GLU A 223 -13.99 -1.17 23.97
N VAL A 224 -14.68 -2.06 24.69
CA VAL A 224 -16.11 -2.30 24.52
C VAL A 224 -16.82 -0.98 24.82
N PRO A 225 -17.51 -0.35 23.86
CA PRO A 225 -18.37 0.78 24.16
C PRO A 225 -19.38 0.34 25.22
N PRO A 226 -19.65 1.15 26.25
CA PRO A 226 -20.60 0.78 27.30
C PRO A 226 -21.92 0.35 26.66
N GLU A 227 -22.42 -0.80 27.09
CA GLU A 227 -23.62 -1.49 26.62
C GLU A 227 -24.68 -0.51 26.08
N GLN A 228 -24.76 -0.37 24.76
CA GLN A 228 -26.05 -0.07 24.17
C GLN A 228 -26.81 -1.37 24.21
N GLU A 229 -27.74 -1.47 25.16
CA GLU A 229 -28.81 -2.44 25.13
C GLU A 229 -29.31 -2.53 23.69
N ALA A 230 -28.93 -3.62 23.01
CA ALA A 230 -29.54 -4.01 21.76
C ALA A 230 -30.98 -4.33 22.13
N GLY A 231 -31.83 -3.31 22.00
CA GLY A 231 -33.27 -3.50 21.92
C GLY A 231 -33.49 -4.58 20.88
N TYR A 232 -33.92 -5.74 21.37
CA TYR A 232 -34.51 -6.78 20.54
C TYR A 232 -35.69 -6.11 19.83
N ASP A 233 -35.53 -5.76 18.56
CA ASP A 233 -36.69 -5.66 17.68
C ASP A 233 -37.19 -7.08 17.47
N ASP A 234 -38.14 -7.44 18.34
CA ASP A 234 -39.09 -8.52 18.14
C ASP A 234 -39.96 -8.15 16.93
N GLU A 235 -39.47 -8.45 15.72
CA GLU A 235 -40.39 -8.63 14.59
C GLU A 235 -40.93 -10.05 14.65
N THR A 236 -42.01 -10.17 15.42
CA THR A 236 -42.96 -11.26 15.35
C THR A 236 -43.73 -11.19 14.01
N PHE A 237 -43.81 -12.35 13.36
CA PHE A 237 -44.73 -12.81 12.30
C PHE A 237 -44.36 -12.64 10.82
#